data_AF-A0A450SXB7-F1
#
_entry.id   AF-A0A450SXB7-F1
#
_cell.length_a   1.000
_cell.length_b   1.000
_cell.length_c   1.000
_cell.angle_alpha   90.00
_cell.angle_beta   90.00
_cell.angle_gamma   90.00
#
_symmetry.space_group_name_H-M   'P 1'
#
loop_
_entity.id
_entity.type
_entity.pdbx_description
1 polymer ?
#
loop_
_entity_poly.entity_id
_entity_poly.type
_entity_poly.pdbx_seq_one_letter_code
_entity_poly.pdbx_strand_id
1 'polypeptide(L)'
;MLYYPPIKKSKTTGPHHRDDAGARHYLMTHNENNMTPDNLENLRRQLAEFAAARDWDQFHSPKNLAMALIAEAAELVEHFQWLTEDQSRALPPRTHEEVRLELADILIYLIRVADKLDIDLIRAANDKISINNERYPADKVRGSPRRPLDPKEVVLQLLKGEV
;
A
#
# COMPACT_ATOMS: atom_id res chain seq x y z
N MET A 1 11.40 -4.90 17.15
CA MET A 1 11.03 -3.80 16.24
C MET A 1 11.03 -4.40 14.85
N LEU A 2 9.88 -4.44 14.17
CA LEU A 2 9.87 -4.83 12.76
C LEU A 2 10.57 -3.74 11.97
N TYR A 3 11.51 -4.10 11.12
CA TYR A 3 12.21 -3.13 10.30
C TYR A 3 12.01 -3.59 8.87
N TYR A 4 11.20 -2.93 8.08
CA TYR A 4 11.60 -2.65 6.71
C TYR A 4 12.12 -1.22 6.78
N PRO A 5 13.40 -0.96 6.49
CA PRO A 5 13.88 0.41 6.50
C PRO A 5 13.06 1.20 5.48
N PRO A 6 12.46 2.36 5.84
CA PRO A 6 11.79 3.19 4.87
C PRO A 6 12.76 3.46 3.72
N ILE A 7 12.26 3.39 2.48
CA ILE A 7 13.07 3.66 1.30
C ILE A 7 13.72 5.03 1.51
N LYS A 8 15.05 5.09 1.62
CA LYS A 8 15.77 6.30 2.06
C LYS A 8 15.32 7.51 1.22
N LYS A 9 14.52 8.38 1.83
CA LYS A 9 14.12 9.68 1.27
C LYS A 9 15.41 10.48 1.05
N SER A 10 15.88 10.57 -0.18
CA SER A 10 17.06 11.36 -0.53
C SER A 10 16.80 12.82 -0.18
N LYS A 11 17.40 13.30 0.91
CA LYS A 11 17.49 14.73 1.21
C LYS A 11 18.59 15.30 0.31
N THR A 12 18.30 15.57 -0.97
CA THR A 12 19.22 16.35 -1.79
C THR A 12 19.20 17.80 -1.31
N THR A 13 20.22 18.19 -0.55
CA THR A 13 20.63 19.58 -0.40
C THR A 13 21.15 20.11 -1.74
N GLY A 14 21.02 21.41 -1.95
CA GLY A 14 21.23 22.12 -3.23
C GLY A 14 22.63 22.05 -3.86
N PRO A 15 22.85 22.79 -4.95
CA PRO A 15 23.66 22.35 -6.08
C PRO A 15 25.16 22.51 -5.82
N HIS A 16 25.90 21.40 -5.93
CA HIS A 16 27.35 21.44 -6.09
C HIS A 16 27.72 21.01 -7.51
N HIS A 17 28.14 22.00 -8.27
CA HIS A 17 28.77 21.92 -9.58
C HIS A 17 30.09 21.12 -9.45
N ARG A 18 30.18 19.91 -10.01
CA ARG A 18 31.44 19.21 -10.35
C ARG A 18 31.25 18.21 -11.51
N ASP A 19 31.78 18.59 -12.66
CA ASP A 19 32.56 17.85 -13.67
C ASP A 19 32.17 16.40 -14.02
N ASP A 20 31.71 16.25 -15.26
CA ASP A 20 30.94 15.12 -15.81
C ASP A 20 31.78 14.07 -16.57
N ALA A 21 32.95 13.68 -16.04
CA ALA A 21 33.91 12.81 -16.76
C ALA A 21 34.16 11.42 -16.13
N GLY A 22 33.59 11.10 -14.97
CA GLY A 22 33.88 9.84 -14.25
C GLY A 22 32.72 8.82 -14.18
N ALA A 23 31.49 9.22 -14.50
CA ALA A 23 30.29 8.43 -14.19
C ALA A 23 29.91 7.38 -15.26
N ARG A 24 30.61 7.34 -16.40
CA ARG A 24 30.21 6.51 -17.57
C ARG A 24 30.84 5.11 -17.61
N HIS A 25 31.63 4.71 -16.62
CA HIS A 25 32.41 3.46 -16.69
C HIS A 25 32.02 2.35 -15.69
N TYR A 26 31.01 2.53 -14.84
CA TYR A 26 30.72 1.55 -13.75
C TYR A 26 29.44 0.71 -13.89
N LEU A 27 28.61 0.84 -14.93
CA LEU A 27 27.33 0.09 -14.99
C LEU A 27 27.08 -0.70 -16.28
N MET A 28 28.16 -1.16 -16.93
CA MET A 28 28.08 -2.28 -17.88
C MET A 28 28.79 -3.50 -17.30
N THR A 29 28.07 -4.24 -16.49
CA THR A 29 28.07 -5.70 -16.39
C THR A 29 27.06 -6.04 -15.31
N HIS A 30 26.13 -6.94 -15.63
CA HIS A 30 25.30 -7.80 -14.78
C HIS A 30 23.89 -7.92 -15.39
N ASN A 31 23.88 -8.65 -16.51
CA ASN A 31 22.91 -9.68 -16.88
C ASN A 31 21.45 -9.26 -17.15
N GLU A 32 21.20 -8.93 -18.42
CA GLU A 32 19.92 -9.18 -19.08
C GLU A 32 19.66 -10.70 -19.11
N ASN A 33 18.72 -11.21 -18.28
CA ASN A 33 17.88 -12.41 -18.48
C ASN A 33 17.40 -13.01 -17.15
N ASN A 34 16.36 -12.41 -16.54
CA ASN A 34 15.26 -13.15 -15.91
C ASN A 34 14.08 -12.21 -15.68
N MET A 35 13.29 -11.92 -16.73
CA MET A 35 12.00 -11.23 -16.58
C MET A 35 11.00 -12.21 -15.96
N THR A 36 11.10 -12.44 -14.64
CA THR A 36 9.97 -12.97 -13.89
C THR A 36 8.84 -11.94 -14.00
N PRO A 37 7.64 -12.30 -14.48
CA PRO A 37 6.54 -11.34 -14.63
C PRO A 37 6.30 -10.57 -13.33
N ASP A 38 6.21 -9.24 -13.36
CA ASP A 38 5.87 -8.47 -12.17
C ASP A 38 4.49 -8.90 -11.67
N ASN A 39 4.47 -9.66 -10.56
CA ASN A 39 3.26 -10.20 -9.97
C ASN A 39 3.41 -10.31 -8.46
N LEU A 40 2.27 -10.35 -7.78
CA LEU A 40 2.21 -10.31 -6.31
C LEU A 40 3.00 -11.45 -5.64
N GLU A 41 3.03 -12.62 -6.28
CA GLU A 41 3.73 -13.80 -5.77
C GLU A 41 5.26 -13.65 -5.86
N ASN A 42 5.75 -13.06 -6.95
CA ASN A 42 7.17 -12.73 -7.08
C ASN A 42 7.60 -11.68 -6.05
N LEU A 43 6.76 -10.67 -5.79
CA LEU A 43 7.01 -9.69 -4.74
C LEU A 43 6.98 -10.33 -3.34
N ARG A 44 6.00 -11.19 -3.05
CA ARG A 44 5.93 -11.97 -1.79
C ARG A 44 7.22 -12.74 -1.54
N ARG A 45 7.71 -13.47 -2.55
CA ARG A 45 8.95 -14.25 -2.46
C ARG A 45 10.17 -13.36 -2.21
N GLN A 46 10.34 -12.27 -2.96
CA GLN A 46 11.44 -11.32 -2.75
C GLN A 46 11.43 -10.73 -1.33
N LEU A 47 10.26 -10.41 -0.80
CA LEU A 47 10.16 -9.86 0.56
C LEU A 47 10.45 -10.92 1.64
N ALA A 48 10.06 -12.18 1.40
CA ALA A 48 10.40 -13.31 2.28
C ALA A 48 11.91 -13.57 2.31
N GLU A 49 12.55 -13.61 1.13
CA GLU A 49 14.00 -13.74 0.99
C GLU A 49 14.74 -12.57 1.66
N PHE A 50 14.25 -11.33 1.48
CA PHE A 50 14.82 -10.14 2.11
C PHE A 50 14.79 -10.22 3.64
N ALA A 51 13.68 -10.69 4.21
CA ALA A 51 13.51 -10.85 5.66
C ALA A 51 14.38 -12.00 6.20
N ALA A 52 14.39 -13.15 5.51
CA ALA A 52 15.20 -14.32 5.88
C ALA A 52 16.70 -14.01 5.87
N ALA A 53 17.19 -13.29 4.86
CA ALA A 53 18.60 -12.88 4.75
C ALA A 53 19.09 -11.99 5.91
N ARG A 54 18.16 -11.41 6.69
CA ARG A 54 18.46 -10.56 7.85
C ARG A 54 18.06 -11.19 9.17
N ASP A 55 17.58 -12.44 9.14
CA ASP A 55 16.98 -13.11 10.28
C ASP A 55 15.84 -12.30 10.92
N TRP A 56 15.11 -11.53 10.11
CA TRP A 56 14.06 -10.63 10.62
C TRP A 56 12.73 -11.32 10.81
N ASP A 57 12.56 -12.50 10.24
CA ASP A 57 11.32 -13.26 10.32
C ASP A 57 10.88 -13.55 11.77
N GLN A 58 11.80 -13.59 12.74
CA GLN A 58 11.51 -13.69 14.18
C GLN A 58 10.69 -12.51 14.73
N PHE A 59 10.75 -11.34 14.07
CA PHE A 59 9.98 -10.15 14.46
C PHE A 59 8.64 -10.07 13.71
N HIS A 60 8.45 -10.86 12.65
CA HIS A 60 7.32 -10.86 11.71
C HIS A 60 6.14 -11.70 12.18
N SER A 61 5.72 -11.49 13.43
CA SER A 61 4.40 -11.99 13.86
C SER A 61 3.28 -11.23 13.14
N PRO A 62 2.13 -11.86 12.84
CA PRO A 62 0.99 -11.18 12.21
C PRO A 62 0.54 -9.92 12.98
N LYS A 63 0.57 -9.96 14.31
CA LYS A 63 0.30 -8.80 15.18
C LYS A 63 1.24 -7.64 14.87
N ASN A 64 2.54 -7.91 14.86
CA ASN A 64 3.52 -6.84 14.65
C ASN A 64 3.40 -6.26 13.24
N LEU A 65 3.21 -7.12 12.23
CA LEU A 65 3.10 -6.69 10.83
C LEU A 65 1.83 -5.84 10.62
N ALA A 66 0.71 -6.19 11.26
CA ALA A 66 -0.50 -5.37 11.25
C ALA A 66 -0.29 -4.00 11.93
N MET A 67 0.48 -3.96 13.03
CA MET A 67 0.85 -2.71 13.70
C MET A 67 1.77 -1.84 12.84
N ALA A 68 2.67 -2.44 12.06
CA ALA A 68 3.49 -1.70 11.10
C ALA A 68 2.65 -1.16 9.94
N LEU A 69 1.76 -1.99 9.37
CA LEU A 69 0.85 -1.57 8.29
C LEU A 69 0.05 -0.32 8.64
N ILE A 70 -0.53 -0.26 9.85
CA ILE A 70 -1.30 0.92 10.26
C ILE A 70 -0.42 2.16 10.48
N ALA A 71 0.86 1.98 10.85
CA ALA A 71 1.80 3.10 10.95
C ALA A 71 2.06 3.71 9.57
N GLU A 72 2.34 2.90 8.55
CA GLU A 72 2.56 3.41 7.18
C GLU A 72 1.29 4.04 6.59
N ALA A 73 0.11 3.50 6.93
CA ALA A 73 -1.15 4.12 6.56
C ALA A 73 -1.35 5.49 7.25
N ALA A 74 -0.83 5.67 8.46
CA ALA A 74 -0.82 6.97 9.13
C ALA A 74 0.17 7.94 8.45
N GLU A 75 1.37 7.50 8.07
CA GLU A 75 2.33 8.31 7.29
C GLU A 75 1.72 8.78 5.96
N LEU A 76 0.99 7.89 5.27
CA LEU A 76 0.23 8.27 4.07
C LEU A 76 -0.77 9.41 4.36
N VAL A 77 -1.51 9.32 5.47
CA VAL A 77 -2.51 10.33 5.86
C VAL A 77 -1.86 11.70 6.16
N GLU A 78 -0.63 11.74 6.67
CA GLU A 78 0.07 13.01 6.96
C GLU A 78 0.23 13.89 5.72
N HIS A 79 0.32 13.29 4.52
CA HIS A 79 0.40 14.03 3.26
C HIS A 79 -0.93 14.71 2.86
N PHE A 80 -2.06 14.25 3.38
CA PHE A 80 -3.39 14.70 2.97
C PHE A 80 -4.16 15.46 4.05
N GLN A 81 -3.82 15.30 5.33
CA GLN A 81 -4.63 15.74 6.47
C GLN A 81 -5.00 17.25 6.48
N TRP A 82 -4.23 18.11 5.82
CA TRP A 82 -4.47 19.56 5.77
C TRP A 82 -4.90 20.05 4.38
N LEU A 83 -5.09 19.15 3.41
CA LEU A 83 -5.45 19.49 2.04
C LEU A 83 -6.97 19.59 1.88
N THR A 84 -7.42 20.51 1.02
CA THR A 84 -8.76 20.42 0.45
C THR A 84 -8.85 19.27 -0.56
N GLU A 85 -10.06 18.87 -0.93
CA GLU A 85 -10.25 17.82 -1.96
C GLU A 85 -9.62 18.18 -3.31
N ASP A 86 -9.60 19.46 -3.69
CA ASP A 86 -8.99 19.87 -4.95
C ASP A 86 -7.46 19.85 -4.87
N GLN A 87 -6.89 20.20 -3.71
CA GLN A 87 -5.46 20.11 -3.47
C GLN A 87 -4.97 18.66 -3.45
N SER A 88 -5.77 17.73 -2.91
CA SER A 88 -5.39 16.30 -2.85
C SER A 88 -5.27 15.65 -4.23
N ARG A 89 -5.92 16.21 -5.26
CA ARG A 89 -5.85 15.75 -6.66
C ARG A 89 -4.60 16.24 -7.41
N ALA A 90 -3.89 17.25 -6.90
CA ALA A 90 -2.78 17.91 -7.58
C ALA A 90 -1.57 18.11 -6.64
N LEU A 91 -1.05 17.00 -6.12
CA LEU A 91 0.11 17.02 -5.22
C LEU A 91 1.37 17.56 -5.94
N PRO A 92 2.20 18.37 -5.26
CA PRO A 92 3.52 18.74 -5.77
C PRO A 92 4.36 17.49 -6.07
N PRO A 93 5.27 17.50 -7.08
CA PRO A 93 6.02 16.31 -7.50
C PRO A 93 6.75 15.60 -6.37
N ARG A 94 7.30 16.36 -5.42
CA ARG A 94 7.97 15.80 -4.24
C ARG A 94 7.00 15.04 -3.32
N THR A 95 5.87 15.66 -2.98
CA THR A 95 4.84 15.03 -2.13
C THR A 95 4.22 13.82 -2.81
N HIS A 96 4.02 13.87 -4.12
CA HIS A 96 3.57 12.72 -4.89
C HIS A 96 4.55 11.54 -4.79
N GLU A 97 5.85 11.80 -4.86
CA GLU A 97 6.87 10.76 -4.69
C GLU A 97 6.89 10.20 -3.26
N GLU A 98 6.73 11.04 -2.24
CA GLU A 98 6.61 10.60 -0.84
C GLU A 98 5.37 9.68 -0.68
N VAL A 99 4.20 10.10 -1.19
CA VAL A 99 2.97 9.27 -1.22
C VAL A 99 3.17 7.94 -1.94
N ARG A 100 3.93 7.93 -3.05
CA ARG A 100 4.25 6.69 -3.79
C ARG A 100 5.02 5.70 -2.91
N LEU A 101 5.91 6.17 -2.06
CA LEU A 101 6.68 5.33 -1.13
C LEU A 101 5.78 4.81 0.00
N GLU A 102 4.93 5.65 0.60
CA GLU A 102 4.01 5.19 1.66
C GLU A 102 3.03 4.12 1.15
N LEU A 103 2.53 4.28 -0.08
CA LEU A 103 1.70 3.25 -0.73
C LEU A 103 2.46 1.93 -0.95
N ALA A 104 3.75 2.01 -1.26
CA ALA A 104 4.60 0.82 -1.42
C ALA A 104 4.82 0.13 -0.07
N ASP A 105 5.07 0.88 1.00
CA ASP A 105 5.29 0.34 2.34
C ASP A 105 4.01 -0.33 2.88
N ILE A 106 2.82 0.26 2.67
CA ILE A 106 1.53 -0.36 2.96
C ILE A 106 1.37 -1.69 2.22
N LEU A 107 1.68 -1.71 0.91
CA LEU A 107 1.60 -2.93 0.10
C LEU A 107 2.56 -4.01 0.60
N ILE A 108 3.80 -3.65 0.94
CA ILE A 108 4.81 -4.57 1.48
C ILE A 108 4.29 -5.22 2.76
N TYR A 109 3.81 -4.44 3.72
CA TYR A 109 3.29 -5.02 4.96
C TYR A 109 2.03 -5.83 4.75
N LEU A 110 1.13 -5.42 3.85
CA LEU A 110 -0.07 -6.21 3.51
C LEU A 110 0.30 -7.60 2.98
N ILE A 111 1.28 -7.66 2.06
CA ILE A 111 1.80 -8.92 1.53
C ILE A 111 2.43 -9.77 2.63
N ARG A 112 3.24 -9.18 3.52
CA ARG A 112 3.88 -9.92 4.62
C ARG A 112 2.86 -10.44 5.63
N VAL A 113 1.83 -9.67 5.97
CA VAL A 113 0.75 -10.15 6.84
C VAL A 113 0.05 -11.35 6.21
N ALA A 114 -0.30 -11.26 4.93
CA ALA A 114 -0.95 -12.34 4.21
C ALA A 114 -0.08 -13.60 4.11
N ASP A 115 1.21 -13.44 3.83
CA ASP A 115 2.19 -14.53 3.79
C ASP A 115 2.29 -15.27 5.13
N LYS A 116 2.35 -14.53 6.25
CA LYS A 116 2.40 -15.13 7.59
C LYS A 116 1.09 -15.79 8.03
N LEU A 117 -0.01 -15.53 7.34
CA LEU A 117 -1.33 -16.11 7.61
C LEU A 117 -1.80 -17.11 6.54
N ASP A 118 -0.95 -17.40 5.53
CA ASP A 118 -1.30 -18.25 4.39
C ASP A 118 -2.57 -17.78 3.64
N ILE A 119 -2.66 -16.47 3.41
CA ILE A 119 -3.80 -15.84 2.71
C ILE A 119 -3.42 -15.52 1.26
N ASP A 120 -4.17 -16.07 0.31
CA ASP A 120 -4.15 -15.62 -1.08
C ASP A 120 -4.88 -14.27 -1.21
N LEU A 121 -4.10 -13.19 -1.30
CA LEU A 121 -4.62 -11.83 -1.42
C LEU A 121 -5.47 -11.59 -2.67
N ILE A 122 -5.10 -12.19 -3.80
CA ILE A 122 -5.83 -11.99 -5.06
C ILE A 122 -7.18 -12.68 -4.97
N ARG A 123 -7.21 -13.92 -4.48
CA ARG A 123 -8.46 -14.62 -4.22
C ARG A 123 -9.33 -13.86 -3.22
N ALA A 124 -8.77 -13.43 -2.09
CA ALA A 124 -9.49 -12.68 -1.08
C ALA A 124 -10.10 -11.37 -1.63
N ALA A 125 -9.37 -10.66 -2.50
CA ALA A 125 -9.87 -9.46 -3.16
C ALA A 125 -11.04 -9.78 -4.12
N ASN A 126 -10.93 -10.83 -4.93
CA ASN A 126 -11.99 -11.26 -5.84
C ASN A 126 -13.27 -11.72 -5.11
N ASP A 127 -13.10 -12.48 -4.03
CA ASP A 127 -14.21 -12.88 -3.15
C ASP A 127 -14.88 -11.63 -2.57
N LYS A 128 -14.09 -10.65 -2.12
CA LYS A 128 -14.61 -9.40 -1.57
C LYS A 128 -15.35 -8.54 -2.60
N ILE A 129 -14.86 -8.48 -3.84
CA ILE A 129 -15.55 -7.80 -4.95
C ILE A 129 -16.90 -8.45 -5.23
N SER A 130 -16.96 -9.79 -5.25
CA SER A 130 -18.21 -10.53 -5.45
C SER A 130 -19.24 -10.22 -4.35
N ILE A 131 -18.82 -10.25 -3.08
CA ILE A 131 -19.64 -9.86 -1.94
C ILE A 131 -20.11 -8.40 -2.06
N ASN A 132 -19.24 -7.50 -2.52
CA ASN A 132 -19.60 -6.08 -2.69
C ASN A 132 -20.59 -5.87 -3.84
N ASN A 133 -20.50 -6.63 -4.93
CA ASN A 133 -21.45 -6.56 -6.05
C ASN A 133 -22.86 -7.01 -5.62
N GLU A 134 -22.96 -8.03 -4.78
CA GLU A 134 -24.23 -8.47 -4.19
C GLU A 134 -24.80 -7.42 -3.23
N ARG A 135 -23.94 -6.80 -2.39
CA ARG A 135 -24.34 -5.80 -1.40
C ARG A 135 -24.69 -4.44 -2.02
N TYR A 136 -24.04 -4.08 -3.12
CA TYR A 136 -24.17 -2.79 -3.80
C TYR A 136 -24.41 -2.97 -5.31
N PRO A 137 -25.59 -3.48 -5.75
CA PRO A 137 -25.89 -3.63 -7.16
C PRO A 137 -25.80 -2.31 -7.92
N ALA A 138 -25.11 -2.29 -9.06
CA ALA A 138 -24.78 -1.06 -9.79
C ALA A 138 -26.02 -0.25 -10.19
N ASP A 139 -27.11 -0.91 -10.57
CA ASP A 139 -28.40 -0.29 -10.89
C ASP A 139 -29.05 0.44 -9.71
N LYS A 140 -28.69 0.07 -8.47
CA LYS A 140 -29.25 0.64 -7.24
C LYS A 140 -28.39 1.73 -6.61
N VAL A 141 -27.07 1.76 -6.89
CA VAL A 141 -26.13 2.69 -6.23
C VAL A 141 -25.44 3.67 -7.19
N ARG A 142 -25.67 3.59 -8.50
CA ARG A 142 -25.02 4.46 -9.49
C ARG A 142 -25.21 5.95 -9.16
N GLY A 143 -24.10 6.67 -9.01
CA GLY A 143 -24.10 8.11 -8.73
C GLY A 143 -24.57 8.50 -7.32
N SER A 144 -24.82 7.52 -6.44
CA SER A 144 -25.22 7.76 -5.06
C SER A 144 -24.17 7.24 -4.09
N PRO A 145 -23.65 8.06 -3.17
CA PRO A 145 -22.78 7.58 -2.09
C PRO A 145 -23.56 6.84 -1.00
N ARG A 146 -24.90 6.76 -1.10
CA ARG A 146 -25.73 6.07 -0.12
C ARG A 146 -25.44 4.58 -0.19
N ARG A 147 -24.91 4.04 0.91
CA ARG A 147 -24.97 2.60 1.16
C ARG A 147 -26.45 2.21 1.22
N PRO A 148 -26.90 1.14 0.54
CA PRO A 148 -28.08 0.42 0.98
C PRO A 148 -27.87 0.13 2.46
N LEU A 149 -28.78 0.67 3.28
CA LEU A 149 -28.73 0.50 4.72
C LEU A 149 -28.59 -1.00 5.01
N ASP A 150 -27.69 -1.37 5.93
CA ASP A 150 -27.70 -2.72 6.48
C ASP A 150 -29.13 -3.01 6.96
N PRO A 151 -29.74 -4.18 6.67
CA PRO A 151 -31.08 -4.50 7.16
C PRO A 151 -31.25 -4.26 8.66
N LYS A 152 -30.19 -4.43 9.45
CA LYS A 152 -30.17 -4.10 10.89
C LYS A 152 -30.27 -2.60 11.15
N GLU A 153 -29.61 -1.77 10.34
CA GLU A 153 -29.68 -0.31 10.40
C GLU A 153 -31.05 0.20 9.93
N VAL A 154 -31.65 -0.42 8.90
CA VAL A 154 -33.03 -0.11 8.46
C VAL A 154 -34.01 -0.33 9.60
N VAL A 155 -33.94 -1.50 10.26
CA VAL A 155 -34.80 -1.81 11.40
C VAL A 155 -34.55 -0.84 12.55
N LEU A 156 -33.29 -0.47 12.82
CA LEU A 156 -32.96 0.51 13.86
C LEU A 156 -33.53 1.91 13.56
N GLN A 157 -33.48 2.35 12.30
CA GLN A 157 -34.00 3.65 11.86
C GLN A 157 -35.53 3.68 11.85
N LEU A 158 -36.19 2.59 11.46
CA LEU A 158 -37.65 2.44 11.57
C LEU A 158 -38.11 2.48 13.03
N LEU A 159 -37.37 1.84 13.95
CA LEU A 159 -37.67 1.88 15.38
C LEU A 159 -37.41 3.25 16.02
N LYS A 160 -36.53 4.07 15.43
CA LYS A 160 -36.25 5.44 15.85
C LYS A 160 -37.17 6.48 15.19
N GLY A 161 -37.99 6.09 14.21
CA GLY A 161 -38.90 7.00 13.49
C GLY A 161 -38.18 7.98 12.55
N GLU A 162 -37.01 7.61 12.04
CA GLU A 162 -36.14 8.48 11.23
C GLU A 162 -36.33 8.28 9.70
N VAL A 163 -37.36 7.54 9.28
CA VAL A 163 -37.73 7.33 7.87
C VAL A 163 -39.17 7.78 7.63
#